data_AF-K9U9K0-F1
#
_entry.id   AF-K9U9K0-F1
#
_cell.length_a   1.000
_cell.length_b   1.000
_cell.length_c   1.000
_cell.angle_alpha   90.00
_cell.angle_beta   90.00
_cell.angle_gamma   90.00
#
_symmetry.space_group_name_H-M   'P 1'
#
loop_
_entity.id
_entity.type
_entity.pdbx_description
1 polymer ?
#
loop_
_entity_poly.entity_id
_entity_poly.type
_entity_poly.pdbx_seq_one_letter_code
_entity_poly.pdbx_strand_id
1 'polypeptide(L)' 'MKFTRGTMIKVVVPSNWVDLSKDEQHILEKYDGRVGEVIKHEQDKIGNIKLGILFDLDLIWLKPEWVEIINS' A
#
# COMPACT_ATOMS: atom_id res chain seq x y z
N MET A 1 11.94 -4.36 9.48
CA MET A 1 10.70 -3.83 8.87
C MET A 1 10.04 -4.99 8.12
N LYS A 2 8.74 -5.27 8.33
CA LYS A 2 8.05 -6.45 7.76
C LYS A 2 7.94 -6.39 6.23
N PHE A 3 7.90 -5.18 5.68
CA PHE A 3 7.92 -4.88 4.26
C PHE A 3 9.36 -4.56 3.88
N THR A 4 10.02 -5.47 3.17
CA THR A 4 11.36 -5.24 2.61
C THR A 4 11.25 -5.12 1.10
N ARG A 5 12.26 -4.55 0.44
CA ARG A 5 12.25 -4.48 -1.03
C ARG A 5 12.13 -5.88 -1.62
N GLY A 6 11.26 -6.06 -2.62
CA GLY A 6 10.95 -7.38 -3.19
C GLY A 6 9.82 -8.12 -2.49
N THR A 7 9.26 -7.58 -1.40
CA THR A 7 8.12 -8.21 -0.72
C THR A 7 6.88 -8.06 -1.58
N MET A 8 6.28 -9.19 -1.96
CA MET A 8 4.99 -9.22 -2.66
C MET A 8 3.87 -8.94 -1.67
N ILE A 9 3.01 -7.99 -2.02
CA ILE A 9 1.86 -7.61 -1.21
C ILE A 9 0.59 -7.58 -2.06
N LYS A 10 -0.55 -7.74 -1.41
CA LYS A 10 -1.87 -7.53 -1.97
C LYS A 10 -2.51 -6.32 -1.30
N VAL A 11 -3.12 -5.42 -2.08
CA VAL A 11 -3.91 -4.33 -1.51
C VAL A 11 -5.18 -4.90 -0.90
N VAL A 12 -5.45 -4.47 0.33
CA VAL A 12 -6.66 -4.80 1.05
C VAL A 12 -7.36 -3.52 1.47
N VAL A 13 -8.64 -3.47 1.15
CA VAL A 13 -9.52 -2.42 1.63
C VAL A 13 -9.71 -2.54 3.14
N PRO A 14 -9.45 -1.47 3.91
CA PRO A 14 -9.66 -1.48 5.34
C PRO A 14 -11.14 -1.27 5.68
N SER A 15 -11.58 -1.76 6.85
CA SER A 15 -12.98 -1.66 7.28
C SER A 15 -13.47 -0.22 7.50
N ASN A 16 -12.55 0.74 7.69
CA ASN A 16 -12.84 2.17 7.87
C ASN A 16 -12.75 2.97 6.56
N TRP A 17 -12.92 2.33 5.40
CA TRP A 17 -12.82 2.98 4.10
C TRP A 17 -13.70 4.25 3.99
N VAL A 18 -14.90 4.22 4.58
CA VAL A 18 -15.83 5.36 4.58
C VAL A 18 -15.25 6.63 5.23
N ASP A 19 -14.28 6.50 6.12
CA ASP A 19 -13.65 7.64 6.82
C ASP A 19 -12.39 8.16 6.12
N LEU A 20 -11.99 7.55 5.00
CA LEU A 20 -10.83 7.98 4.22
C LEU A 20 -11.15 9.22 3.39
N SER A 21 -10.14 10.03 3.11
CA SER A 21 -10.28 11.15 2.17
C SER A 21 -10.58 10.66 0.76
N LYS A 22 -11.20 11.48 -0.08
CA LYS A 22 -11.56 11.11 -1.47
C LYS A 22 -10.37 10.58 -2.28
N ASP A 23 -9.19 11.13 -2.07
CA ASP A 23 -7.98 10.70 -2.79
C ASP A 23 -7.54 9.30 -2.35
N GLU A 24 -7.58 9.02 -1.05
CA GLU A 24 -7.26 7.70 -0.49
C GLU A 24 -8.30 6.66 -0.91
N GLN A 25 -9.59 7.05 -0.93
CA GLN A 25 -10.65 6.18 -1.43
C GLN A 25 -10.41 5.82 -2.89
N HIS A 26 -10.13 6.80 -3.75
CA HIS A 26 -9.88 6.57 -5.16
C HIS A 26 -8.69 5.64 -5.43
N ILE A 27 -7.61 5.78 -4.65
CA ILE A 27 -6.46 4.88 -4.72
C ILE A 27 -6.89 3.45 -4.36
N LEU A 28 -7.57 3.26 -3.23
CA LEU A 28 -8.01 1.93 -2.82
C LEU A 28 -9.01 1.32 -3.80
N GLU A 29 -9.93 2.09 -4.37
CA GLU A 29 -10.91 1.60 -5.36
C GLU A 29 -10.21 1.06 -6.61
N LYS A 30 -9.14 1.74 -7.03
CA LYS A 30 -8.39 1.36 -8.23
C LYS A 30 -7.50 0.14 -8.03
N TYR A 31 -6.90 0.01 -6.83
CA TYR A 31 -5.88 -0.99 -6.55
C TYR A 31 -6.36 -2.13 -5.64
N ASP A 32 -7.60 -2.11 -5.14
CA ASP A 32 -8.13 -3.19 -4.29
C ASP A 32 -7.97 -4.56 -4.95
N GLY A 33 -7.49 -5.52 -4.15
CA GLY A 33 -7.23 -6.88 -4.59
C GLY A 33 -6.01 -7.05 -5.50
N ARG A 34 -5.38 -5.96 -5.97
CA ARG A 34 -4.19 -6.05 -6.83
C ARG A 34 -2.96 -6.47 -6.02
N VAL A 35 -2.06 -7.14 -6.72
CA VAL A 35 -0.78 -7.59 -6.19
C VAL A 35 0.33 -6.72 -6.77
N GLY A 36 1.25 -6.29 -5.91
CA GLY A 36 2.40 -5.48 -6.29
C GLY A 36 3.63 -5.79 -5.45
N GLU A 37 4.75 -5.21 -5.83
CA GLU A 37 6.03 -5.39 -5.14
C GLU A 37 6.40 -4.13 -4.36
N VAL A 38 6.78 -4.30 -3.10
CA VAL A 38 7.38 -3.22 -2.32
C VAL A 38 8.76 -2.88 -2.90
N ILE A 39 8.95 -1.65 -3.36
CA ILE A 39 10.24 -1.19 -3.90
C ILE A 39 10.94 -0.17 -3.01
N LYS A 40 10.18 0.58 -2.19
CA LYS A 40 10.72 1.62 -1.29
C LYS A 40 9.82 1.90 -0.10
N HIS A 41 10.37 2.65 0.85
CA HIS A 41 9.70 3.06 2.07
C HIS A 41 10.02 4.52 2.35
N GLU A 42 9.01 5.28 2.79
CA GLU A 42 9.18 6.62 3.33
C GLU A 42 8.52 6.69 4.70
N GLN A 43 9.16 7.43 5.61
CA GLN A 43 8.61 7.74 6.91
C GLN A 43 8.60 9.26 7.05
N ASP A 44 7.43 9.82 7.37
CA ASP A 44 7.32 11.26 7.60
C ASP A 44 7.87 11.67 8.98
N LYS A 45 7.88 12.98 9.24
CA LYS A 45 8.40 13.54 10.51
C LYS A 45 7.57 13.18 11.73
N ILE A 46 6.34 12.71 11.55
CA ILE A 46 5.42 12.32 12.62
C ILE A 46 5.34 10.79 12.79
N GLY A 47 6.13 10.05 12.00
CA GLY A 47 6.27 8.61 12.11
C GLY A 47 5.32 7.78 11.24
N ASN A 48 4.51 8.40 10.37
CA ASN A 48 3.69 7.63 9.43
C ASN A 48 4.58 7.04 8.35
N ILE A 49 4.41 5.75 8.12
CA ILE A 49 5.12 5.00 7.10
C ILE A 49 4.24 4.94 5.85
N LYS A 50 4.87 5.12 4.69
CA LYS A 50 4.28 4.82 3.38
C LYS A 50 5.17 3.82 2.64
N LEU A 51 4.53 2.86 2.00
CA LEU A 51 5.14 1.84 1.18
C LEU A 51 5.03 2.27 -0.29
N GLY A 52 6.15 2.37 -0.99
CA GLY A 52 6.16 2.56 -2.43
C GLY A 52 6.05 1.19 -3.08
N ILE A 53 4.89 0.93 -3.67
CA ILE A 53 4.53 -0.33 -4.31
C ILE A 53 4.54 -0.14 -5.82
N LEU A 54 5.21 -1.04 -6.53
CA LEU A 54 5.18 -1.12 -7.98
C LEU A 54 4.06 -2.05 -8.42
N PHE A 55 3.10 -1.49 -9.18
CA PHE A 55 2.05 -2.24 -9.87
C PHE A 55 2.29 -2.13 -11.37
N ASP A 56 2.65 -3.23 -12.03
CA ASP A 56 3.03 -3.28 -13.45
C ASP A 56 4.21 -2.32 -13.78
N LEU A 57 3.94 -1.03 -13.97
CA LEU A 57 4.90 0.04 -14.19
C LEU A 57 4.59 1.32 -13.39
N ASP A 58 3.49 1.33 -12.65
CA ASP A 58 3.04 2.47 -11.84
C ASP A 58 3.53 2.32 -10.40
N LEU A 59 4.19 3.36 -9.91
CA LEU A 59 4.63 3.45 -8.53
C LEU A 59 3.59 4.20 -7.70
N ILE A 60 3.02 3.51 -6.72
CA ILE A 60 1.97 4.02 -5.84
C ILE A 60 2.43 3.98 -4.40
N TRP A 61 2.00 4.96 -3.61
CA TRP A 61 2.28 5.01 -2.17
C TRP A 61 1.06 4.56 -1.38
N LEU A 62 1.22 3.47 -0.63
CA LEU A 62 0.16 2.91 0.21
C LEU A 62 0.58 2.93 1.68
N LYS A 63 -0.40 3.01 2.58
CA LYS A 63 -0.12 2.82 4.00
C LYS A 63 0.06 1.32 4.31
N PRO A 64 0.92 0.95 5.27
CA PRO A 64 1.14 -0.45 5.62
C PRO A 64 -0.12 -1.23 6.00
N GLU A 65 -1.11 -0.58 6.60
CA GLU A 65 -2.40 -1.17 6.99
C GLU A 65 -3.33 -1.48 5.81
N TRP A 66 -3.05 -0.97 4.61
CA TRP A 66 -3.84 -1.23 3.39
C TRP A 66 -3.27 -2.37 2.57
N VAL A 67 -2.29 -3.09 3.08
CA VAL A 67 -1.65 -4.18 2.34
C VAL A 67 -1.44 -5.41 3.22
N GLU A 68 -1.56 -6.56 2.61
CA GLU A 68 -1.21 -7.85 3.21
C GLU A 68 -0.04 -8.46 2.46
N ILE A 69 0.90 -9.05 3.21
CA ILE A 69 2.02 -9.78 2.61
C ILE A 69 1.49 -11.12 2.13
N ILE A 70 1.73 -11.40 0.85
CA ILE A 70 1.46 -12.70 0.26
C ILE A 70 2.78 -13.47 0.23
N ASN A 71 2.98 -14.32 1.23
CA ASN A 71 4.07 -15.28 1.17
C ASN A 71 3.74 -16.29 0.05
N SER A 72 4.61 -16.40 -0.95
CA SER A 72 4.64 -17.55 -1.85
C SER A 72 5.44 -18.69 -1.22
#